data_AF-A0A4V1J1J2-F1
#
_entry.id   AF-A0A4V1J1J2-F1
#
_cell.length_a   1.000
_cell.length_b   1.000
_cell.length_c   1.000
_cell.angle_alpha   90.00
_cell.angle_beta   90.00
_cell.angle_gamma   90.00
#
_symmetry.space_group_name_H-M   'P 1'
#
loop_
_entity.id
_entity.type
_entity.pdbx_description
1 polymer ?
#
loop_
_entity_poly.entity_id
_entity_poly.type
_entity_poly.pdbx_seq_one_letter_code
_entity_poly.pdbx_strand_id
1 'polypeptide(L)'
;MLQGTGLGESGQGIARPIETKMRPGRMGIAFGGFREKTTQAREDELRHGASVSDSEEEEELEGDRKPPGSDELPGWMKRSAGGKAGAGKPRRPKIVYRTVDEVIALAEREAAQQQQAKVVDYTGPQVRTITSADIRSTPTGQAASTRFMELRHNLKLLTDMARSDVARCGKEKRLVTAQHTEADTECNQLEARLDGQQQDAARMKQVVAIVDACRAKTVADDGQSMAESMATYEEDLAKLHIDYAKEYVALSLDRFAVALFVPMMRQQLVDWSPLEQPARMAEEIEQWRSYMEAHATTTTTATTTVANREEDGYPRWSTAAAPEKKEGRMMNAYESMMYHMWLPRIRSALNAVALFERWTPLLPQFIFDTLCHQVLLPKLRRAIDHWDPRRDPVKVHTWLHPWLPVMHDWMDELWTSIRHKYAVVLQNWHPSDTSALDMLLPWQGVFQSVDMDSLLTSSIIPKLTMALRVEFEVNPQQQDLGKYCCAHQITPLEWVLAWQPMLSTTTIAQLLEQEFFPKWLELLSLWLQGKPNYDEVTEWYMYWKNLFPEEIREHPRVQDGFRRGLDLMNQMIA
;
A
#
# COMPACT_ATOMS: atom_id res chain seq x y z
N MET A 1 -60.36 1.49 3.12
CA MET A 1 -59.88 0.72 1.96
C MET A 1 -59.74 1.70 0.80
N LEU A 2 -58.52 2.21 0.57
CA LEU A 2 -58.23 3.10 -0.56
C LEU A 2 -57.88 2.21 -1.75
N GLN A 3 -58.71 2.25 -2.80
CA GLN A 3 -58.44 1.56 -4.06
C GLN A 3 -57.18 2.16 -4.69
N GLY A 4 -56.15 1.32 -4.88
CA GLY A 4 -54.91 1.72 -5.53
C GLY A 4 -55.17 2.16 -6.96
N THR A 5 -54.68 3.35 -7.32
CA THR A 5 -54.91 4.01 -8.62
C THR A 5 -54.07 3.45 -9.78
N GLY A 6 -53.41 2.30 -9.59
CA GLY A 6 -52.69 1.58 -10.66
C GLY A 6 -51.50 2.33 -11.27
N LEU A 7 -51.10 3.47 -10.69
CA LEU A 7 -49.98 4.29 -11.12
C LEU A 7 -48.82 4.03 -10.15
N GLY A 8 -47.67 3.58 -10.66
CA GLY A 8 -46.44 3.41 -9.86
C GLY A 8 -45.99 4.72 -9.20
N GLU A 9 -45.01 4.68 -8.31
CA GLU A 9 -44.54 5.83 -7.50
C GLU A 9 -44.16 7.06 -8.34
N SER A 10 -43.74 6.85 -9.59
CA SER A 10 -43.40 7.87 -10.60
C SER A 10 -44.54 8.25 -11.57
N GLY A 11 -45.77 7.77 -11.36
CA GLY A 11 -46.92 8.03 -12.24
C GLY A 11 -46.89 7.27 -13.58
N GLN A 12 -46.00 6.29 -13.73
CA GLN A 12 -45.76 5.57 -15.00
C GLN A 12 -46.67 4.36 -15.25
N GLY A 13 -47.66 4.10 -14.37
CA GLY A 13 -48.54 2.93 -14.50
C GLY A 13 -49.77 3.19 -15.38
N ILE A 14 -50.20 2.20 -16.15
CA ILE A 14 -51.35 2.32 -17.06
C ILE A 14 -52.65 2.28 -16.24
N ALA A 15 -53.31 3.44 -16.11
CA ALA A 15 -54.51 3.60 -15.27
C ALA A 15 -55.81 3.00 -15.86
N ARG A 16 -55.83 2.64 -17.15
CA ARG A 16 -56.99 2.04 -17.84
C ARG A 16 -56.61 0.70 -18.48
N PRO A 17 -57.44 -0.36 -18.40
CA PRO A 17 -57.15 -1.64 -19.05
C PRO A 17 -56.87 -1.47 -20.56
N ILE A 18 -55.95 -2.27 -21.10
CA ILE A 18 -55.49 -2.15 -22.50
C ILE A 18 -56.65 -2.45 -23.46
N GLU A 19 -57.06 -1.45 -24.26
CA GLU A 19 -58.03 -1.65 -25.33
C GLU A 19 -57.41 -2.29 -26.57
N THR A 20 -58.13 -3.23 -27.20
CA THR A 20 -57.71 -3.87 -28.46
C THR A 20 -58.71 -3.55 -29.58
N LYS A 21 -58.20 -3.08 -30.73
CA LYS A 21 -59.02 -2.76 -31.91
C LYS A 21 -58.90 -3.89 -32.94
N MET A 22 -59.98 -4.66 -33.11
CA MET A 22 -60.01 -5.71 -34.14
C MET A 22 -60.11 -5.10 -35.54
N ARG A 23 -59.37 -5.68 -36.49
CA ARG A 23 -59.53 -5.35 -37.91
C ARG A 23 -60.79 -6.01 -38.48
N PRO A 24 -61.54 -5.34 -39.37
CA PRO A 24 -62.57 -6.02 -40.16
C PRO A 24 -61.96 -7.18 -40.97
N GLY A 25 -62.63 -8.34 -40.99
CA GLY A 25 -62.04 -9.60 -41.48
C GLY A 25 -61.56 -9.57 -42.94
N ARG A 26 -60.40 -10.22 -43.19
CA ARG A 26 -59.72 -10.42 -44.49
C ARG A 26 -59.04 -9.21 -45.16
N MET A 27 -58.59 -8.21 -44.40
CA MET A 27 -57.66 -7.18 -44.92
C MET A 27 -56.19 -7.48 -44.60
N GLY A 28 -55.33 -7.42 -45.62
CA GLY A 28 -53.87 -7.50 -45.48
C GLY A 28 -53.24 -6.20 -44.98
N ILE A 29 -52.04 -6.29 -44.40
CA ILE A 29 -51.32 -5.20 -43.69
C ILE A 29 -51.08 -3.93 -44.54
N ALA A 30 -51.12 -4.03 -45.88
CA ALA A 30 -50.80 -2.92 -46.79
C ALA A 30 -52.01 -2.35 -47.57
N PHE A 31 -53.25 -2.71 -47.24
CA PHE A 31 -54.42 -2.25 -48.00
C PHE A 31 -55.14 -1.11 -47.25
N GLY A 32 -55.15 0.10 -47.83
CA GLY A 32 -56.11 1.17 -47.54
C GLY A 32 -56.26 1.70 -46.11
N GLY A 33 -55.30 2.53 -45.65
CA GLY A 33 -55.53 3.60 -44.64
C GLY A 33 -56.00 3.22 -43.23
N PHE A 34 -56.21 1.94 -42.91
CA PHE A 34 -56.70 1.52 -41.60
C PHE A 34 -55.60 1.63 -40.54
N ARG A 35 -55.70 2.63 -39.66
CA ARG A 35 -54.78 2.83 -38.52
C ARG A 35 -55.09 1.83 -37.40
N GLU A 36 -54.14 0.94 -37.15
CA GLU A 36 -54.21 -0.16 -36.17
C GLU A 36 -54.00 0.26 -34.72
N LYS A 37 -53.30 1.38 -34.49
CA LYS A 37 -53.10 1.92 -33.14
C LYS A 37 -54.44 2.34 -32.53
N THR A 38 -54.68 1.95 -31.29
CA THR A 38 -55.81 2.44 -30.49
C THR A 38 -55.60 3.90 -30.09
N THR A 39 -56.68 4.60 -29.77
CA THR A 39 -56.62 5.98 -29.26
C THR A 39 -55.82 6.03 -27.95
N GLN A 40 -56.04 5.05 -27.07
CA GLN A 40 -55.28 4.90 -25.82
C GLN A 40 -53.76 4.80 -26.05
N ALA A 41 -53.32 4.00 -27.03
CA ALA A 41 -51.89 3.82 -27.31
C ALA A 41 -51.22 5.11 -27.84
N ARG A 42 -51.96 5.97 -28.55
CA ARG A 42 -51.43 7.28 -28.99
C ARG A 42 -51.28 8.27 -27.84
N GLU A 43 -52.26 8.31 -26.94
CA GLU A 43 -52.21 9.21 -25.78
C GLU A 43 -51.06 8.84 -24.84
N ASP A 44 -50.78 7.54 -24.64
CA ASP A 44 -49.64 7.10 -23.83
C ASP A 44 -48.29 7.42 -24.49
N GLU A 45 -48.14 7.27 -25.81
CA GLU A 45 -46.92 7.68 -26.54
C GLU A 45 -46.66 9.19 -26.44
N LEU A 46 -47.73 10.01 -26.49
CA LEU A 46 -47.65 11.46 -26.29
C LEU A 46 -47.20 11.82 -24.86
N ARG A 47 -47.68 11.11 -23.84
CA ARG A 47 -47.25 11.30 -22.44
C ARG A 47 -45.79 10.91 -22.23
N HIS A 48 -45.28 9.94 -22.97
CA HIS A 48 -43.88 9.53 -22.93
C HIS A 48 -42.96 10.36 -23.84
N GLY A 49 -43.45 11.46 -24.41
CA GLY A 49 -42.63 12.45 -25.11
C GLY A 49 -42.22 12.07 -26.54
N ALA A 50 -42.88 11.09 -27.17
CA ALA A 50 -42.67 10.77 -28.58
C ALA A 50 -43.41 11.76 -29.49
N SER A 51 -42.70 12.37 -30.44
CA SER A 51 -43.28 13.31 -31.42
C SER A 51 -44.17 12.56 -32.43
N VAL A 52 -45.48 12.76 -32.35
CA VAL A 52 -46.43 12.31 -33.37
C VAL A 52 -46.47 13.38 -34.48
N SER A 53 -46.25 12.97 -35.73
CA SER A 53 -46.35 13.86 -36.89
C SER A 53 -47.79 14.37 -37.03
N ASP A 54 -47.98 15.66 -36.77
CA ASP A 54 -49.25 16.40 -36.73
C ASP A 54 -49.87 16.63 -38.14
N SER A 55 -49.48 15.82 -39.13
CA SER A 55 -49.73 16.08 -40.54
C SER A 55 -50.97 15.38 -41.12
N GLU A 56 -51.85 14.81 -40.29
CA GLU A 56 -53.03 14.07 -40.76
C GLU A 56 -54.27 14.25 -39.86
N GLU A 57 -54.48 15.46 -39.30
CA GLU A 57 -55.70 15.82 -38.54
C GLU A 57 -56.62 16.85 -39.23
N GLU A 58 -56.26 17.42 -40.39
CA GLU A 58 -57.07 18.48 -41.03
C GLU A 58 -58.04 18.02 -42.15
N GLU A 59 -58.17 16.72 -42.47
CA GLU A 59 -59.01 16.28 -43.62
C GLU A 59 -60.50 15.97 -43.31
N GLU A 60 -61.03 16.20 -42.10
CA GLU A 60 -62.43 15.85 -41.77
C GLU A 60 -63.38 17.00 -41.35
N LEU A 61 -62.96 18.28 -41.39
CA LEU A 61 -63.83 19.39 -40.99
C LEU A 61 -63.78 20.63 -41.90
N GLU A 62 -63.91 20.47 -43.22
CA GLU A 62 -64.39 21.55 -44.10
C GLU A 62 -65.35 21.03 -45.18
N GLY A 63 -66.49 20.53 -44.72
CA GLY A 63 -67.70 20.45 -45.52
C GLY A 63 -68.35 21.83 -45.63
N ASP A 64 -68.46 22.32 -46.87
CA ASP A 64 -69.49 23.25 -47.33
C ASP A 64 -69.38 24.73 -46.91
N ARG A 65 -68.38 25.44 -47.47
CA ARG A 65 -68.47 26.91 -47.69
C ARG A 65 -67.82 27.32 -49.02
N LYS A 66 -68.65 27.63 -50.02
CA LYS A 66 -68.23 28.30 -51.27
C LYS A 66 -67.79 29.74 -50.98
N PRO A 67 -66.62 30.20 -51.45
CA PRO A 67 -66.35 31.62 -51.66
C PRO A 67 -66.82 32.06 -53.07
N PRO A 68 -67.39 33.27 -53.22
CA PRO A 68 -67.87 33.79 -54.49
C PRO A 68 -66.75 34.52 -55.26
N GLY A 69 -66.78 34.44 -56.59
CA GLY A 69 -66.20 35.45 -57.47
C GLY A 69 -64.70 35.34 -57.78
N SER A 70 -64.38 34.75 -58.93
CA SER A 70 -63.38 35.30 -59.85
C SER A 70 -63.52 34.59 -61.20
N ASP A 71 -64.49 35.07 -61.98
CA ASP A 71 -64.39 35.06 -63.43
C ASP A 71 -63.20 35.94 -63.81
N GLU A 72 -62.17 35.35 -64.42
CA GLU A 72 -61.37 35.94 -65.52
C GLU A 72 -60.22 34.98 -65.88
N LEU A 73 -60.50 34.04 -66.78
CA LEU A 73 -59.47 33.31 -67.53
C LEU A 73 -59.59 33.66 -69.02
N PRO A 74 -58.53 34.20 -69.66
CA PRO A 74 -58.59 34.67 -71.05
C PRO A 74 -58.86 33.60 -72.11
N GLY A 75 -59.66 33.98 -73.11
CA GLY A 75 -60.29 33.16 -74.16
C GLY A 75 -59.41 32.44 -75.20
N TRP A 76 -58.16 32.07 -74.90
CA TRP A 76 -57.34 31.23 -75.81
C TRP A 76 -57.50 29.71 -75.56
N MET A 77 -58.21 29.33 -74.49
CA MET A 77 -58.42 27.93 -74.08
C MET A 77 -59.76 27.34 -74.56
N LYS A 78 -60.35 27.92 -75.62
CA LYS A 78 -61.49 27.34 -76.36
C LYS A 78 -61.06 26.99 -77.78
N ARG A 79 -60.90 25.68 -78.04
CA ARG A 79 -60.97 24.97 -79.33
C ARG A 79 -60.75 23.49 -79.03
N SER A 80 -61.51 22.51 -79.47
CA SER A 80 -62.77 22.41 -80.22
C SER A 80 -63.27 20.98 -79.97
N ALA A 81 -64.52 20.82 -79.56
CA ALA A 81 -65.15 19.51 -79.41
C ALA A 81 -65.52 18.95 -80.79
N GLY A 82 -65.05 17.72 -81.10
CA GLY A 82 -65.47 16.97 -82.28
C GLY A 82 -64.54 15.80 -82.58
N GLY A 83 -64.89 14.60 -82.11
CA GLY A 83 -64.24 13.36 -82.57
C GLY A 83 -64.12 12.24 -81.53
N LYS A 84 -65.15 11.37 -81.50
CA LYS A 84 -65.26 9.95 -81.10
C LYS A 84 -64.38 9.33 -80.00
N ALA A 85 -65.07 8.52 -79.19
CA ALA A 85 -64.64 7.68 -78.09
C ALA A 85 -63.53 6.65 -78.42
N GLY A 86 -62.71 6.33 -77.41
CA GLY A 86 -61.94 5.08 -77.34
C GLY A 86 -60.47 5.20 -76.94
N ALA A 87 -60.14 5.63 -75.71
CA ALA A 87 -58.93 5.25 -74.95
C ALA A 87 -58.91 6.02 -73.61
N GLY A 88 -58.62 5.33 -72.50
CA GLY A 88 -58.62 5.90 -71.15
C GLY A 88 -57.70 7.11 -70.99
N LYS A 89 -58.20 8.21 -70.41
CA LYS A 89 -57.38 9.36 -70.02
C LYS A 89 -56.55 8.98 -68.77
N PRO A 90 -55.22 9.08 -68.79
CA PRO A 90 -54.41 8.92 -67.59
C PRO A 90 -54.73 10.04 -66.58
N ARG A 91 -54.91 9.67 -65.31
CA ARG A 91 -55.09 10.63 -64.19
C ARG A 91 -53.85 11.53 -64.14
N ARG A 92 -54.04 12.85 -64.05
CA ARG A 92 -52.93 13.81 -63.87
C ARG A 92 -52.23 13.49 -62.55
N PRO A 93 -50.88 13.42 -62.51
CA PRO A 93 -50.15 13.14 -61.27
C PRO A 93 -50.41 14.25 -60.24
N LYS A 94 -50.68 13.86 -58.99
CA LYS A 94 -50.90 14.78 -57.87
C LYS A 94 -49.55 15.44 -57.54
N ILE A 95 -49.48 16.77 -57.56
CA ILE A 95 -48.27 17.52 -57.22
C ILE A 95 -48.08 17.39 -55.71
N VAL A 96 -47.00 16.74 -55.28
CA VAL A 96 -46.59 16.66 -53.87
C VAL A 96 -45.44 17.65 -53.70
N TYR A 97 -45.67 18.69 -52.89
CA TYR A 97 -44.63 19.63 -52.51
C TYR A 97 -43.67 18.96 -51.54
N ARG A 98 -42.36 19.13 -51.76
CA ARG A 98 -41.31 18.59 -50.89
C ARG A 98 -40.70 19.70 -50.07
N THR A 99 -40.35 19.39 -48.83
CA THR A 99 -39.61 20.31 -47.97
C THR A 99 -38.14 20.37 -48.40
N VAL A 100 -37.46 21.46 -48.03
CA VAL A 100 -36.04 21.66 -48.34
C VAL A 100 -35.18 20.50 -47.82
N ASP A 101 -35.49 20.00 -46.61
CA ASP A 101 -34.78 18.89 -45.98
C ASP A 101 -35.00 17.56 -46.72
N GLU A 102 -36.21 17.30 -47.23
CA GLU A 102 -36.50 16.14 -48.07
C GLU A 102 -35.74 16.19 -49.41
N VAL A 103 -35.57 17.38 -50.00
CA VAL A 103 -34.82 17.57 -51.25
C VAL A 103 -33.33 17.29 -51.04
N ILE A 104 -32.75 17.75 -49.92
CA ILE A 104 -31.35 17.46 -49.54
C ILE A 104 -31.17 15.96 -49.30
N ALA A 105 -32.05 15.33 -48.52
CA ALA A 105 -31.97 13.90 -48.23
C ALA A 105 -32.11 13.02 -49.48
N LEU A 106 -32.96 13.43 -50.44
CA LEU A 106 -33.13 12.70 -51.69
C LEU A 106 -31.96 12.91 -52.65
N ALA A 107 -31.40 14.12 -52.72
CA ALA A 107 -30.17 14.39 -53.48
C ALA A 107 -28.98 13.57 -52.94
N GLU A 108 -28.91 13.34 -51.64
CA GLU A 108 -27.89 12.48 -51.01
C GLU A 108 -28.10 11.00 -51.30
N ARG A 109 -29.35 10.52 -51.23
CA ARG A 109 -29.69 9.15 -51.63
C ARG A 109 -29.37 8.90 -53.10
N GLU A 110 -29.64 9.86 -53.98
CA GLU A 110 -29.30 9.78 -55.40
C GLU A 110 -27.79 9.81 -55.63
N ALA A 111 -27.04 10.66 -54.91
CA ALA A 111 -25.58 10.70 -54.99
C ALA A 111 -24.91 9.40 -54.47
N ALA A 112 -25.43 8.84 -53.36
CA ALA A 112 -24.97 7.57 -52.82
C ALA A 112 -25.28 6.39 -53.77
N GLN A 113 -26.47 6.39 -54.40
CA GLN A 113 -26.83 5.40 -55.43
C GLN A 113 -25.98 5.52 -56.70
N GLN A 114 -25.62 6.74 -57.12
CA GLN A 114 -24.71 6.97 -58.25
C GLN A 114 -23.28 6.47 -57.98
N GLN A 115 -22.80 6.56 -56.73
CA GLN A 115 -21.50 5.99 -56.33
C GLN A 115 -21.53 4.45 -56.30
N GLN A 116 -22.67 3.83 -55.97
CA GLN A 116 -22.84 2.37 -55.96
C GLN A 116 -23.08 1.77 -57.36
N ALA A 117 -23.61 2.55 -58.32
CA ALA A 117 -23.97 2.07 -59.66
C ALA A 117 -22.87 2.28 -60.73
N LYS A 118 -21.61 2.06 -60.37
CA LYS A 118 -20.48 2.07 -61.32
C LYS A 118 -20.26 0.66 -61.88
N VAL A 119 -20.96 0.32 -62.97
CA VAL A 119 -20.83 -0.99 -63.64
C VAL A 119 -19.72 -0.89 -64.68
N VAL A 120 -18.69 -1.72 -64.54
CA VAL A 120 -17.55 -1.77 -65.47
C VAL A 120 -17.75 -2.93 -66.43
N ASP A 121 -17.92 -2.62 -67.72
CA ASP A 121 -18.12 -3.59 -68.78
C ASP A 121 -16.78 -4.00 -69.41
N TYR A 122 -16.50 -5.30 -69.35
CA TYR A 122 -15.28 -5.94 -69.85
C TYR A 122 -15.52 -6.77 -71.14
N THR A 123 -16.71 -6.69 -71.74
CA THR A 123 -17.07 -7.55 -72.89
C THR A 123 -16.49 -7.08 -74.23
N GLY A 124 -15.77 -5.94 -74.27
CA GLY A 124 -15.08 -5.42 -75.45
C GLY A 124 -13.55 -5.32 -75.30
N PRO A 125 -12.81 -5.05 -76.39
CA PRO A 125 -11.34 -4.96 -76.36
C PRO A 125 -10.78 -3.78 -75.53
N GLN A 126 -11.62 -2.86 -75.06
CA GLN A 126 -11.27 -1.85 -74.06
C GLN A 126 -12.36 -1.77 -72.98
N VAL A 127 -11.92 -1.61 -71.73
CA VAL A 127 -12.78 -1.54 -70.54
C VAL A 127 -13.54 -0.22 -70.53
N ARG A 128 -14.88 -0.28 -70.48
CA ARG A 128 -15.76 0.90 -70.41
C ARG A 128 -16.52 0.92 -69.09
N THR A 129 -16.57 2.09 -68.45
CA THR A 129 -17.42 2.28 -67.26
C THR A 129 -18.77 2.81 -67.71
N ILE A 130 -19.84 2.05 -67.50
CA ILE A 130 -21.21 2.45 -67.83
C ILE A 130 -21.81 3.09 -66.57
N THR A 131 -22.24 4.34 -66.69
CA THR A 131 -22.94 5.04 -65.60
C THR A 131 -24.44 4.90 -65.78
N SER A 132 -25.22 5.05 -64.70
CA SER A 132 -26.69 4.96 -64.77
C SER A 132 -27.33 6.04 -65.65
N ALA A 133 -26.57 7.06 -66.07
CA ALA A 133 -26.97 8.07 -67.03
C ALA A 133 -27.03 7.51 -68.48
N ASP A 134 -26.15 6.57 -68.84
CA ASP A 134 -26.12 5.96 -70.17
C ASP A 134 -27.36 5.09 -70.42
N ILE A 135 -27.89 4.45 -69.37
CA ILE A 135 -29.07 3.56 -69.42
C ILE A 135 -30.39 4.35 -69.56
N ARG A 136 -30.45 5.59 -69.04
CA ARG A 136 -31.66 6.44 -69.08
C ARG A 136 -31.84 7.19 -70.41
N SER A 137 -30.92 7.03 -71.36
CA SER A 137 -30.93 7.72 -72.66
C SER A 137 -31.90 7.10 -73.67
N THR A 138 -32.64 6.04 -73.32
CA THR A 138 -33.71 5.49 -74.15
C THR A 138 -35.04 6.20 -73.87
N PRO A 139 -35.60 6.97 -74.82
CA PRO A 139 -36.83 7.72 -74.59
C PRO A 139 -38.03 6.79 -74.75
N THR A 140 -38.34 6.02 -73.71
CA THR A 140 -39.50 5.12 -73.71
C THR A 140 -40.70 5.81 -73.08
N GLY A 141 -41.55 6.40 -73.95
CA GLY A 141 -42.99 6.44 -73.73
C GLY A 141 -43.59 7.66 -73.04
N GLN A 142 -43.94 8.68 -73.83
CA GLN A 142 -45.32 9.17 -74.08
C GLN A 142 -45.24 10.60 -74.63
N ALA A 143 -45.95 10.85 -75.72
CA ALA A 143 -45.99 12.12 -76.45
C ALA A 143 -46.52 13.28 -75.59
N ALA A 144 -45.66 13.85 -74.74
CA ALA A 144 -45.80 15.22 -74.31
C ALA A 144 -45.51 16.08 -75.55
N SER A 145 -46.52 16.84 -76.01
CA SER A 145 -46.48 17.72 -77.17
C SER A 145 -45.07 18.28 -77.47
N THR A 146 -44.59 18.09 -78.70
CA THR A 146 -43.33 18.65 -79.23
C THR A 146 -43.28 20.19 -79.19
N ARG A 147 -44.34 20.85 -78.74
CA ARG A 147 -44.39 22.29 -78.53
C ARG A 147 -43.66 22.65 -77.23
N PHE A 148 -42.72 23.60 -77.35
CA PHE A 148 -41.94 24.15 -76.24
C PHE A 148 -41.00 23.13 -75.57
N MET A 149 -40.39 22.22 -76.35
CA MET A 149 -39.30 21.33 -75.89
C MET A 149 -38.17 22.12 -75.22
N GLU A 150 -37.76 23.23 -75.85
CA GLU A 150 -36.74 24.14 -75.31
C GLU A 150 -37.14 24.75 -73.97
N LEU A 151 -38.41 25.19 -73.82
CA LEU A 151 -38.89 25.74 -72.55
C LEU A 151 -38.93 24.68 -71.43
N ARG A 152 -39.31 23.44 -71.76
CA ARG A 152 -39.31 22.33 -70.81
C ARG A 152 -37.89 21.94 -70.40
N HIS A 153 -36.97 21.90 -71.36
CA HIS A 153 -35.56 21.68 -71.08
C HIS A 153 -35.00 22.79 -70.18
N ASN A 154 -35.29 24.06 -70.49
CA ASN A 154 -34.89 25.21 -69.67
C ASN A 154 -35.49 25.16 -68.26
N LEU A 155 -36.78 24.83 -68.11
CA LEU A 155 -37.41 24.68 -66.80
C LEU A 155 -36.82 23.51 -66.01
N LYS A 156 -36.54 22.39 -66.68
CA LYS A 156 -35.88 21.24 -66.06
C LYS A 156 -34.44 21.59 -65.63
N LEU A 157 -33.69 22.29 -66.47
CA LEU A 157 -32.36 22.78 -66.16
C LEU A 157 -32.38 23.71 -64.96
N LEU A 158 -33.30 24.68 -64.91
CA LEU A 158 -33.46 25.59 -63.78
C LEU A 158 -33.84 24.85 -62.49
N THR A 159 -34.70 23.83 -62.56
CA THR A 159 -35.04 23.01 -61.39
C THR A 159 -33.89 22.11 -60.95
N ASP A 160 -33.13 21.53 -61.88
CA ASP A 160 -31.94 20.74 -61.58
C ASP A 160 -30.82 21.62 -60.99
N MET A 161 -30.63 22.85 -61.50
CA MET A 161 -29.73 23.85 -60.94
C MET A 161 -30.15 24.26 -59.52
N ALA A 162 -31.42 24.61 -59.32
CA ALA A 162 -31.94 24.97 -57.99
C ALA A 162 -31.83 23.80 -56.99
N ARG A 163 -32.04 22.56 -57.46
CA ARG A 163 -31.85 21.35 -56.64
C ARG A 163 -30.39 21.13 -56.26
N SER A 164 -29.48 21.32 -57.21
CA SER A 164 -28.03 21.27 -56.96
C SER A 164 -27.60 22.34 -55.96
N ASP A 165 -28.12 23.56 -56.08
CA ASP A 165 -27.87 24.66 -55.15
C ASP A 165 -28.39 24.34 -53.74
N VAL A 166 -29.61 23.81 -53.62
CA VAL A 166 -30.15 23.36 -52.32
C VAL A 166 -29.29 22.25 -51.71
N ALA A 167 -28.83 21.29 -52.50
CA ALA A 167 -27.94 20.23 -52.03
C ALA A 167 -26.57 20.78 -51.60
N ARG A 168 -26.02 21.77 -52.32
CA ARG A 168 -24.79 22.47 -51.95
C ARG A 168 -24.95 23.21 -50.63
N CYS A 169 -26.02 24.01 -50.48
CA CYS A 169 -26.32 24.71 -49.24
C CYS A 169 -26.53 23.74 -48.06
N GLY A 170 -27.15 22.58 -48.30
CA GLY A 170 -27.30 21.53 -47.28
C GLY A 170 -25.96 20.96 -46.81
N LYS A 171 -25.04 20.68 -47.74
CA LYS A 171 -23.68 20.23 -47.40
C LYS A 171 -22.88 21.30 -46.66
N GLU A 172 -22.96 22.54 -47.12
CA GLU A 172 -22.30 23.68 -46.47
C GLU A 172 -22.83 23.90 -45.06
N LYS A 173 -24.16 23.88 -44.86
CA LYS A 173 -24.77 23.95 -43.54
C LYS A 173 -24.25 22.84 -42.62
N ARG A 174 -24.15 21.59 -43.10
CA ARG A 174 -23.62 20.48 -42.30
C ARG A 174 -22.16 20.64 -41.92
N LEU A 175 -21.32 21.05 -42.87
CA LEU A 175 -19.91 21.32 -42.61
C LEU A 175 -19.75 22.41 -41.55
N VAL A 176 -20.49 23.52 -41.70
CA VAL A 176 -20.48 24.62 -40.73
C VAL A 176 -21.02 24.17 -39.38
N THR A 177 -22.10 23.38 -39.32
CA THR A 177 -22.60 22.85 -38.04
C THR A 177 -21.60 21.91 -37.38
N ALA A 178 -20.90 21.06 -38.14
CA ALA A 178 -19.89 20.16 -37.59
C ALA A 178 -18.68 20.94 -37.04
N GLN A 179 -18.21 21.95 -37.78
CA GLN A 179 -17.17 22.88 -37.32
C GLN A 179 -17.60 23.64 -36.07
N HIS A 180 -18.84 24.11 -36.02
CA HIS A 180 -19.37 24.80 -34.84
C HIS A 180 -19.42 23.84 -33.63
N THR A 181 -19.89 22.61 -33.79
CA THR A 181 -19.92 21.63 -32.69
C THR A 181 -18.51 21.25 -32.23
N GLU A 182 -17.54 21.14 -33.13
CA GLU A 182 -16.15 20.87 -32.77
C GLU A 182 -15.55 22.04 -31.98
N ALA A 183 -15.75 23.26 -32.46
CA ALA A 183 -15.34 24.48 -31.77
C ALA A 183 -16.00 24.60 -30.39
N ASP A 184 -17.30 24.30 -30.26
CA ASP A 184 -17.99 24.29 -28.96
C ASP A 184 -17.37 23.27 -27.99
N THR A 185 -17.02 22.07 -28.48
CA THR A 185 -16.37 21.06 -27.62
C THR A 185 -14.96 21.47 -27.21
N GLU A 186 -14.21 22.13 -28.10
CA GLU A 186 -12.88 22.65 -27.81
C GLU A 186 -12.94 23.81 -26.80
N CYS A 187 -13.87 24.75 -26.98
CA CYS A 187 -14.14 25.83 -26.02
C CYS A 187 -14.46 25.26 -24.64
N ASN A 188 -15.38 24.30 -24.54
CA ASN A 188 -15.74 23.68 -23.25
C ASN A 188 -14.54 22.97 -22.59
N GLN A 189 -13.67 22.31 -23.37
CA GLN A 189 -12.46 21.68 -22.83
C GLN A 189 -11.43 22.71 -22.35
N LEU A 190 -11.27 23.81 -23.08
CA LEU A 190 -10.36 24.89 -22.72
C LEU A 190 -10.86 25.63 -21.47
N GLU A 191 -12.16 25.89 -21.35
CA GLU A 191 -12.78 26.47 -20.16
C GLU A 191 -12.55 25.57 -18.93
N ALA A 192 -12.79 24.27 -19.04
CA ALA A 192 -12.54 23.33 -17.94
C ALA A 192 -11.05 23.29 -17.52
N ARG A 193 -10.12 23.39 -18.47
CA ARG A 193 -8.67 23.49 -18.17
C ARG A 193 -8.32 24.81 -17.51
N LEU A 194 -8.91 25.92 -17.96
CA LEU A 194 -8.70 27.24 -17.40
C LEU A 194 -9.19 27.28 -15.94
N ASP A 195 -10.38 26.74 -15.68
CA ASP A 195 -10.95 26.65 -14.33
C ASP A 195 -10.06 25.81 -13.40
N GLY A 196 -9.57 24.66 -13.88
CA GLY A 196 -8.63 23.84 -13.13
C GLY A 196 -7.32 24.58 -12.80
N GLN A 197 -6.72 25.24 -13.79
CA GLN A 197 -5.50 26.03 -13.58
C GLN A 197 -5.71 27.23 -12.65
N GLN A 198 -6.87 27.88 -12.72
CA GLN A 198 -7.22 28.98 -11.81
C GLN A 198 -7.36 28.50 -10.36
N GLN A 199 -7.97 27.32 -10.13
CA GLN A 199 -8.06 26.71 -8.81
C GLN A 199 -6.67 26.34 -8.27
N ASP A 200 -5.82 25.71 -9.08
CA ASP A 200 -4.45 25.36 -8.68
C ASP A 200 -3.62 26.62 -8.36
N ALA A 201 -3.75 27.68 -9.18
CA ALA A 201 -3.08 28.96 -8.92
C ALA A 201 -3.59 29.63 -7.65
N ALA A 202 -4.90 29.56 -7.36
CA ALA A 202 -5.48 30.09 -6.13
C ALA A 202 -4.98 29.32 -4.89
N ARG A 203 -4.91 27.99 -4.95
CA ARG A 203 -4.36 27.15 -3.88
C ARG A 203 -2.88 27.44 -3.66
N MET A 204 -2.08 27.55 -4.72
CA MET A 204 -0.66 27.92 -4.62
C MET A 204 -0.45 29.29 -3.97
N LYS A 205 -1.27 30.29 -4.31
CA LYS A 205 -1.22 31.61 -3.67
C LYS A 205 -1.51 31.55 -2.17
N GLN A 206 -2.43 30.68 -1.74
CA GLN A 206 -2.71 30.46 -0.32
C GLN A 206 -1.52 29.80 0.39
N VAL A 207 -0.89 28.79 -0.21
CA VAL A 207 0.32 28.16 0.34
C VAL A 207 1.44 29.19 0.51
N VAL A 208 1.70 30.02 -0.51
CA VAL A 208 2.70 31.09 -0.43
C VAL A 208 2.38 32.09 0.68
N ALA A 209 1.12 32.49 0.82
CA ALA A 209 0.70 33.41 1.89
C ALA A 209 0.96 32.83 3.29
N ILE A 210 0.72 31.53 3.50
CA ILE A 210 1.01 30.86 4.78
C ILE A 210 2.53 30.82 5.02
N VAL A 211 3.32 30.47 4.00
CA VAL A 211 4.80 30.44 4.11
C VAL A 211 5.37 31.83 4.43
N ASP A 212 4.86 32.88 3.78
CA ASP A 212 5.29 34.25 4.03
C ASP A 212 4.86 34.75 5.43
N ALA A 213 3.68 34.33 5.92
CA ALA A 213 3.26 34.61 7.29
C ALA A 213 4.20 33.95 8.31
N CYS A 214 4.59 32.68 8.09
CA CYS A 214 5.58 31.99 8.92
C CYS A 214 6.94 32.69 8.88
N ARG A 215 7.41 33.13 7.70
CA ARG A 215 8.66 33.91 7.57
C ARG A 215 8.60 35.23 8.32
N ALA A 216 7.49 35.95 8.28
CA ALA A 216 7.34 37.19 9.03
C ALA A 216 7.45 36.95 10.55
N LYS A 217 6.86 35.86 11.05
CA LYS A 217 6.95 35.44 12.46
C LYS A 217 8.40 35.10 12.87
N THR A 218 9.19 34.45 12.01
CA THR A 218 10.60 34.09 12.32
C THR A 218 11.52 35.27 12.60
N VAL A 219 11.20 36.47 12.09
CA VAL A 219 12.04 37.67 12.30
C VAL A 219 11.73 38.36 13.63
N ALA A 220 10.58 38.07 14.24
CA ALA A 220 10.14 38.70 15.48
C ALA A 220 10.54 37.92 16.76
N ASP A 221 11.11 36.73 16.60
CA ASP A 221 11.18 35.71 17.66
C ASP A 221 12.59 35.52 18.25
N ASP A 222 13.22 36.61 18.69
CA ASP A 222 14.61 36.60 19.20
C ASP A 222 14.74 36.23 20.69
N GLY A 223 13.71 35.65 21.32
CA GLY A 223 13.78 35.37 22.77
C GLY A 223 12.74 34.44 23.40
N GLN A 224 11.91 33.74 22.63
CA GLN A 224 10.92 32.79 23.18
C GLN A 224 11.53 31.40 23.42
N SER A 225 10.87 30.62 24.28
CA SER A 225 11.22 29.20 24.48
C SER A 225 10.94 28.39 23.22
N MET A 226 11.69 27.32 22.97
CA MET A 226 11.49 26.44 21.80
C MET A 226 10.04 25.96 21.65
N ALA A 227 9.37 25.64 22.75
CA ALA A 227 7.96 25.21 22.74
C ALA A 227 6.99 26.34 22.34
N GLU A 228 7.28 27.58 22.73
CA GLU A 228 6.46 28.76 22.40
C GLU A 228 6.63 29.14 20.92
N SER A 229 7.86 29.08 20.43
CA SER A 229 8.16 29.22 19.00
C SER A 229 7.46 28.13 18.19
N MET A 230 7.48 26.87 18.64
CA MET A 230 6.77 25.78 17.96
C MET A 230 5.25 25.99 17.92
N ALA A 231 4.63 26.35 19.05
CA ALA A 231 3.20 26.62 19.10
C ALA A 231 2.77 27.73 18.12
N THR A 232 3.66 28.71 17.87
CA THR A 232 3.42 29.83 16.94
C THR A 232 3.29 29.40 15.48
N TYR A 233 3.90 28.27 15.10
CA TYR A 233 3.87 27.71 13.74
C TYR A 233 2.97 26.48 13.59
N GLU A 234 2.52 25.88 14.69
CA GLU A 234 1.78 24.61 14.68
C GLU A 234 0.49 24.69 13.85
N GLU A 235 -0.30 25.76 14.02
CA GLU A 235 -1.54 25.95 13.25
C GLU A 235 -1.27 26.09 11.74
N ASP A 236 -0.25 26.86 11.36
CA ASP A 236 0.13 27.09 9.96
C ASP A 236 0.67 25.81 9.30
N LEU A 237 1.49 25.04 10.03
CA LEU A 237 2.02 23.76 9.55
C LEU A 237 0.94 22.68 9.47
N ALA A 238 0.04 22.61 10.46
CA ALA A 238 -1.11 21.71 10.42
C ALA A 238 -2.00 22.00 9.22
N LYS A 239 -2.27 23.28 8.95
CA LYS A 239 -3.04 23.72 7.78
C LYS A 239 -2.36 23.31 6.47
N LEU A 240 -1.05 23.51 6.34
CA LEU A 240 -0.29 23.08 5.16
C LEU A 240 -0.29 21.55 4.99
N HIS A 241 -0.19 20.79 6.09
CA HIS A 241 -0.11 19.34 6.05
C HIS A 241 -1.47 18.66 5.77
N ILE A 242 -2.58 19.22 6.29
CA ILE A 242 -3.91 18.64 6.17
C ILE A 242 -4.63 19.18 4.91
N ASP A 243 -4.77 20.50 4.77
CA ASP A 243 -5.59 21.12 3.72
C ASP A 243 -4.87 21.17 2.36
N TYR A 244 -3.54 21.16 2.38
CA TYR A 244 -2.67 21.27 1.19
C TYR A 244 -1.71 20.08 1.05
N ALA A 245 -2.13 18.87 1.44
CA ALA A 245 -1.29 17.67 1.43
C ALA A 245 -0.63 17.36 0.06
N LYS A 246 -1.34 17.63 -1.06
CA LYS A 246 -0.80 17.41 -2.42
C LYS A 246 0.36 18.37 -2.72
N GLU A 247 0.18 19.64 -2.39
CA GLU A 247 1.19 20.69 -2.54
C GLU A 247 2.35 20.48 -1.57
N TYR A 248 2.06 19.99 -0.36
CA TYR A 248 3.05 19.68 0.67
C TYR A 248 4.10 18.71 0.15
N VAL A 249 3.66 17.63 -0.49
CA VAL A 249 4.55 16.63 -1.10
C VAL A 249 5.20 17.19 -2.37
N ALA A 250 4.42 17.80 -3.27
CA ALA A 250 4.92 18.29 -4.55
C ALA A 250 6.00 19.38 -4.42
N LEU A 251 5.89 20.25 -3.42
CA LEU A 251 6.85 21.34 -3.16
C LEU A 251 7.90 20.98 -2.11
N SER A 252 7.86 19.77 -1.54
CA SER A 252 8.73 19.34 -0.44
C SER A 252 8.71 20.34 0.73
N LEU A 253 7.51 20.66 1.22
CA LEU A 253 7.32 21.57 2.36
C LEU A 253 7.83 20.96 3.68
N ASP A 254 8.20 19.68 3.71
CA ASP A 254 9.01 19.08 4.78
C ASP A 254 10.33 19.83 5.00
N ARG A 255 10.96 20.28 3.92
CA ARG A 255 12.20 21.09 3.99
C ARG A 255 11.94 22.44 4.64
N PHE A 256 10.74 22.99 4.44
CA PHE A 256 10.32 24.24 5.06
C PHE A 256 10.10 24.06 6.56
N ALA A 257 9.40 22.99 6.97
CA ALA A 257 9.23 22.64 8.39
C ALA A 257 10.59 22.45 9.09
N VAL A 258 11.53 21.74 8.46
CA VAL A 258 12.90 21.58 8.96
C VAL A 258 13.63 22.93 9.03
N ALA A 259 13.47 23.80 8.02
CA ALA A 259 14.11 25.11 8.01
C ALA A 259 13.61 26.03 9.14
N LEU A 260 12.34 25.92 9.53
CA LEU A 260 11.80 26.61 10.72
C LEU A 260 12.38 26.03 12.01
N PHE A 261 12.52 24.70 12.09
CA PHE A 261 13.00 24.01 13.28
C PHE A 261 14.50 24.17 13.56
N VAL A 262 15.33 24.22 12.50
CA VAL A 262 16.80 24.26 12.62
C VAL A 262 17.31 25.41 13.50
N PRO A 263 16.85 26.67 13.36
CA PRO A 263 17.25 27.76 14.25
C PRO A 263 16.95 27.48 15.73
N MET A 264 15.74 27.00 16.04
CA MET A 264 15.34 26.65 17.41
C MET A 264 16.22 25.54 17.98
N MET A 265 16.46 24.49 17.19
CA MET A 265 17.35 23.39 17.57
C MET A 265 18.78 23.88 17.78
N ARG A 266 19.31 24.77 16.93
CA ARG A 266 20.66 25.33 17.10
C ARG A 266 20.82 26.05 18.43
N GLN A 267 19.83 26.83 18.85
CA GLN A 267 19.86 27.54 20.13
C GLN A 267 19.91 26.56 21.30
N GLN A 268 19.07 25.53 21.29
CA GLN A 268 19.05 24.52 22.36
C GLN A 268 20.31 23.65 22.38
N LEU A 269 20.91 23.36 21.22
CA LEU A 269 22.14 22.57 21.11
C LEU A 269 23.39 23.24 21.70
N VAL A 270 23.38 24.56 21.94
CA VAL A 270 24.50 25.27 22.58
C VAL A 270 24.62 24.87 24.04
N ASP A 271 23.50 24.84 24.76
CA ASP A 271 23.43 24.58 26.20
C ASP A 271 23.08 23.12 26.55
N TRP A 272 23.02 22.25 25.55
CA TRP A 272 22.65 20.85 25.76
C TRP A 272 23.84 20.01 26.19
N SER A 273 23.76 19.45 27.40
CA SER A 273 24.61 18.37 27.90
C SER A 273 23.88 17.01 27.77
N PRO A 274 24.19 16.17 26.77
CA PRO A 274 23.44 14.93 26.53
C PRO A 274 23.53 13.90 27.67
N LEU A 275 24.56 14.01 28.51
CA LEU A 275 24.77 13.12 29.67
C LEU A 275 23.87 13.48 30.86
N GLU A 276 23.55 14.75 31.06
CA GLU A 276 22.74 15.21 32.19
C GLU A 276 21.25 15.27 31.82
N GLN A 277 20.95 15.58 30.55
CA GLN A 277 19.60 15.80 30.05
C GLN A 277 19.32 14.94 28.80
N PRO A 278 19.11 13.61 28.98
CA PRO A 278 18.96 12.69 27.85
C PRO A 278 17.65 12.89 27.05
N ALA A 279 16.60 13.43 27.66
CA ALA A 279 15.29 13.60 27.03
C ALA A 279 15.07 14.97 26.35
N ARG A 280 15.99 15.92 26.49
CA ARG A 280 15.82 17.29 25.97
C ARG A 280 15.68 17.29 24.45
N MET A 281 14.74 18.07 23.89
CA MET A 281 14.40 18.15 22.46
C MET A 281 13.71 16.89 21.89
N ALA A 282 13.64 15.78 22.63
CA ALA A 282 13.07 14.54 22.10
C ALA A 282 11.56 14.66 21.91
N GLU A 283 10.86 15.28 22.86
CA GLU A 283 9.40 15.50 22.78
C GLU A 283 9.04 16.47 21.67
N GLU A 284 9.83 17.53 21.51
CA GLU A 284 9.64 18.54 20.48
C GLU A 284 9.85 17.96 19.07
N ILE A 285 10.88 17.12 18.90
CA ILE A 285 11.11 16.38 17.65
C ILE A 285 9.98 15.38 17.40
N GLU A 286 9.54 14.66 18.43
CA GLU A 286 8.43 13.70 18.32
C GLU A 286 7.14 14.37 17.83
N GLN A 287 6.81 15.55 18.37
CA GLN A 287 5.65 16.34 17.97
C GLN A 287 5.72 16.81 16.52
N TRP A 288 6.85 17.36 16.09
CA TRP A 288 7.00 17.90 14.73
C TRP A 288 7.47 16.88 13.69
N ARG A 289 7.69 15.63 14.09
CA ARG A 289 8.19 14.57 13.21
C ARG A 289 7.30 14.36 12.00
N SER A 290 5.99 14.36 12.18
CA SER A 290 5.01 14.17 11.09
C SER A 290 5.10 15.27 10.01
N TYR A 291 5.46 16.49 10.40
CA TYR A 291 5.68 17.58 9.45
C TYR A 291 7.03 17.46 8.74
N MET A 292 8.09 17.04 9.44
CA MET A 292 9.45 16.96 8.87
C MET A 292 9.73 15.69 8.06
N GLU A 293 9.06 14.59 8.38
CA GLU A 293 9.06 13.37 7.60
C GLU A 293 7.85 13.42 6.67
N ALA A 294 7.95 14.15 5.55
CA ALA A 294 7.03 13.91 4.45
C ALA A 294 7.12 12.41 4.15
N HIS A 295 5.99 11.70 4.27
CA HIS A 295 5.90 10.30 3.89
C HIS A 295 6.58 10.18 2.54
N ALA A 296 7.75 9.52 2.53
CA ALA A 296 8.44 9.16 1.32
C ALA A 296 7.50 8.18 0.61
N THR A 297 6.52 8.73 -0.11
CA THR A 297 5.84 8.04 -1.18
C THR A 297 6.92 7.86 -2.21
N THR A 298 7.61 6.73 -2.07
CA THR A 298 8.18 5.91 -3.14
C THR A 298 8.25 6.67 -4.46
N THR A 299 9.16 7.62 -4.57
CA THR A 299 9.50 8.25 -5.85
C THR A 299 10.99 8.06 -6.04
N THR A 300 11.37 6.79 -6.08
CA THR A 300 12.55 6.31 -6.79
C THR A 300 12.04 5.36 -7.87
N THR A 301 11.25 5.90 -8.80
CA THR A 301 10.96 5.37 -10.14
C THR A 301 10.15 6.43 -10.88
N ALA A 302 10.77 7.56 -11.21
CA ALA A 302 10.25 8.49 -12.22
C ALA A 302 11.40 9.28 -12.84
N THR A 303 12.47 8.57 -13.22
CA THR A 303 13.49 9.12 -14.10
C THR A 303 12.93 9.08 -15.51
N THR A 304 12.50 10.26 -15.98
CA THR A 304 12.72 10.70 -17.36
C THR A 304 12.25 9.75 -18.47
N THR A 305 10.94 9.65 -18.71
CA THR A 305 10.46 9.39 -20.08
C THR A 305 10.51 10.70 -20.85
N VAL A 306 11.69 11.01 -21.39
CA VAL A 306 11.78 11.88 -22.56
C VAL A 306 10.87 11.28 -23.61
N ALA A 307 9.92 12.08 -24.07
CA ALA A 307 9.09 11.78 -25.22
C ALA A 307 9.98 11.62 -26.46
N ASN A 308 10.45 10.41 -26.74
CA ASN A 308 10.93 10.03 -28.05
C ASN A 308 9.75 9.41 -28.82
N ARG A 309 9.07 10.30 -29.52
CA ARG A 309 8.26 9.99 -30.70
C ARG A 309 9.22 9.74 -31.87
N GLU A 310 8.75 8.94 -32.84
CA GLU A 310 9.38 8.57 -34.13
C GLU A 310 10.16 7.24 -34.09
N GLU A 311 9.60 6.18 -34.67
CA GLU A 311 9.79 5.80 -36.10
C GLU A 311 11.26 5.44 -36.37
N ASP A 312 11.60 4.15 -36.18
CA ASP A 312 12.32 3.34 -37.16
C ASP A 312 12.71 1.97 -36.55
N GLY A 313 12.33 0.91 -37.27
CA GLY A 313 12.48 -0.47 -36.84
C GLY A 313 13.90 -0.99 -37.00
N TYR A 314 14.67 -1.03 -35.92
CA TYR A 314 15.76 -1.99 -35.72
C TYR A 314 15.91 -2.35 -34.24
N PRO A 315 15.94 -3.65 -33.86
CA PRO A 315 16.14 -4.06 -32.47
C PRO A 315 17.62 -3.91 -32.11
N ARG A 316 17.93 -2.92 -31.26
CA ARG A 316 19.26 -2.76 -30.65
C ARG A 316 19.45 -3.83 -29.59
N TRP A 317 20.31 -4.80 -29.89
CA TRP A 317 20.84 -5.81 -28.97
C TRP A 317 21.23 -5.17 -27.62
N SER A 318 20.53 -5.58 -26.57
CA SER A 318 20.81 -5.21 -25.18
C SER A 318 22.11 -5.87 -24.73
N THR A 319 23.19 -5.09 -24.70
CA THR A 319 24.37 -5.45 -23.94
C THR A 319 24.05 -5.39 -22.45
N ALA A 320 24.46 -6.46 -21.76
CA ALA A 320 24.51 -6.68 -20.32
C ALA A 320 24.06 -5.49 -19.46
N ALA A 321 23.05 -5.75 -18.63
CA ALA A 321 22.64 -4.89 -17.52
C ALA A 321 23.87 -4.25 -16.88
N ALA A 322 24.02 -2.94 -17.10
CA ALA A 322 24.94 -2.14 -16.33
C ALA A 322 24.62 -2.40 -14.85
N PRO A 323 25.63 -2.57 -13.98
CA PRO A 323 25.36 -2.72 -12.56
C PRO A 323 24.51 -1.51 -12.16
N GLU A 324 23.35 -1.76 -11.57
CA GLU A 324 22.55 -0.74 -10.93
C GLU A 324 23.50 0.07 -10.05
N LYS A 325 23.87 1.26 -10.51
CA LYS A 325 24.39 2.27 -9.61
C LYS A 325 23.26 2.44 -8.63
N LYS A 326 23.44 1.93 -7.40
CA LYS A 326 22.64 2.35 -6.25
C LYS A 326 22.81 3.86 -6.20
N GLU A 327 21.97 4.59 -6.93
CA GLU A 327 21.83 6.02 -6.79
C GLU A 327 21.52 6.22 -5.31
N GLY A 328 22.50 6.77 -4.60
CA GLY A 328 22.47 6.83 -3.14
C GLY A 328 21.15 7.45 -2.74
N ARG A 329 20.43 6.77 -1.84
CA ARG A 329 19.22 7.31 -1.21
C ARG A 329 19.52 8.75 -0.81
N MET A 330 18.90 9.70 -1.52
CA MET A 330 19.09 11.10 -1.22
C MET A 330 18.50 11.33 0.17
N MET A 331 19.32 11.87 1.05
CA MET A 331 18.98 12.06 2.44
C MET A 331 17.81 13.04 2.56
N ASN A 332 16.78 12.69 3.32
CA ASN A 332 15.67 13.61 3.56
C ASN A 332 16.11 14.82 4.39
N ALA A 333 15.33 15.89 4.44
CA ALA A 333 15.68 17.09 5.20
C ALA A 333 15.81 16.81 6.71
N TYR A 334 14.88 16.03 7.27
CA TYR A 334 14.95 15.55 8.64
C TYR A 334 16.22 14.74 8.90
N GLU A 335 16.52 13.78 8.02
CA GLU A 335 17.72 12.95 8.12
C GLU A 335 18.99 13.82 8.09
N SER A 336 19.06 14.78 7.17
CA SER A 336 20.16 15.74 7.01
C SER A 336 20.39 16.56 8.27
N MET A 337 19.31 17.07 8.87
CA MET A 337 19.36 17.80 10.14
C MET A 337 19.93 16.92 11.26
N MET A 338 19.42 15.71 11.43
CA MET A 338 19.88 14.78 12.48
C MET A 338 21.35 14.41 12.31
N TYR A 339 21.83 14.19 11.08
CA TYR A 339 23.23 13.86 10.83
C TYR A 339 24.19 15.03 11.06
N HIS A 340 23.82 16.25 10.67
CA HIS A 340 24.72 17.41 10.75
C HIS A 340 24.68 18.11 12.11
N MET A 341 23.56 18.04 12.83
CA MET A 341 23.38 18.80 14.08
C MET A 341 23.39 17.91 15.32
N TRP A 342 22.62 16.82 15.28
CA TRP A 342 22.44 15.94 16.45
C TRP A 342 23.61 14.96 16.61
N LEU A 343 24.00 14.25 15.53
CA LEU A 343 25.02 13.20 15.57
C LEU A 343 26.40 13.67 16.10
N PRO A 344 26.94 14.84 15.72
CA PRO A 344 28.25 15.28 16.21
C PRO A 344 28.28 15.51 17.73
N ARG A 345 27.18 15.96 18.34
CA ARG A 345 27.10 16.22 19.79
C ARG A 345 27.07 14.95 20.61
N ILE A 346 26.47 13.89 20.06
CA ILE A 346 26.32 12.62 20.76
C ILE A 346 27.53 11.74 20.59
N ARG A 347 28.27 11.88 19.48
CA ARG A 347 29.58 11.22 19.30
C ARG A 347 30.54 11.40 20.48
N SER A 348 30.46 12.55 21.17
CA SER A 348 31.19 12.83 22.41
C SER A 348 30.54 12.31 23.70
N ALA A 349 29.24 12.00 23.71
CA ALA A 349 28.43 11.76 24.91
C ALA A 349 27.77 10.35 24.99
N LEU A 350 28.25 9.36 24.24
CA LEU A 350 27.65 8.01 24.14
C LEU A 350 27.73 7.13 25.41
N ASN A 351 28.14 7.65 26.57
CA ASN A 351 28.26 6.80 27.76
C ASN A 351 26.90 6.53 28.44
N ALA A 352 25.81 7.14 27.95
CA ALA A 352 24.48 7.04 28.53
C ALA A 352 23.55 6.15 27.68
N VAL A 353 23.23 4.96 28.18
CA VAL A 353 22.22 4.06 27.58
C VAL A 353 20.85 4.72 27.54
N ALA A 354 20.48 5.46 28.60
CA ALA A 354 19.21 6.19 28.69
C ALA A 354 19.01 7.20 27.55
N LEU A 355 20.09 7.81 27.04
CA LEU A 355 20.05 8.67 25.86
C LEU A 355 19.68 7.85 24.62
N PHE A 356 20.31 6.68 24.43
CA PHE A 356 20.00 5.83 23.30
C PHE A 356 18.56 5.31 23.35
N GLU A 357 18.09 4.83 24.50
CA GLU A 357 16.71 4.33 24.66
C GLU A 357 15.66 5.40 24.29
N ARG A 358 15.84 6.65 24.74
CA ARG A 358 14.89 7.73 24.42
C ARG A 358 14.92 8.15 22.95
N TRP A 359 16.10 8.16 22.34
CA TRP A 359 16.28 8.68 20.97
C TRP A 359 16.14 7.62 19.87
N THR A 360 16.29 6.33 20.19
CA THR A 360 16.10 5.22 19.23
C THR A 360 14.83 5.35 18.38
N PRO A 361 13.62 5.63 18.92
CA PRO A 361 12.43 5.74 18.08
C PRO A 361 12.44 6.96 17.13
N LEU A 362 13.22 7.99 17.44
CA LEU A 362 13.30 9.24 16.67
C LEU A 362 14.38 9.20 15.59
N LEU A 363 15.31 8.24 15.66
CA LEU A 363 16.47 8.22 14.77
C LEU A 363 16.16 7.58 13.42
N PRO A 364 16.65 8.19 12.32
CA PRO A 364 16.74 7.49 11.06
C PRO A 364 17.62 6.24 11.18
N GLN A 365 17.17 5.13 10.61
CA GLN A 365 17.81 3.81 10.72
C GLN A 365 19.31 3.85 10.37
N PHE A 366 19.69 4.53 9.27
CA PHE A 366 21.10 4.59 8.89
C PHE A 366 21.99 5.36 9.90
N ILE A 367 21.44 6.33 10.64
CA ILE A 367 22.19 7.03 11.70
C ILE A 367 22.40 6.08 12.87
N PHE A 368 21.36 5.34 13.25
CA PHE A 368 21.44 4.31 14.28
C PHE A 368 22.49 3.24 13.93
N ASP A 369 22.43 2.68 12.73
CA ASP A 369 23.40 1.69 12.24
C ASP A 369 24.83 2.25 12.27
N THR A 370 24.99 3.50 11.81
CA THR A 370 26.30 4.19 11.83
C THR A 370 26.83 4.35 13.25
N LEU A 371 25.96 4.67 14.21
CA LEU A 371 26.33 4.81 15.61
C LEU A 371 26.74 3.49 16.25
N CYS A 372 25.93 2.44 16.03
CA CYS A 372 26.20 1.09 16.49
C CYS A 372 27.55 0.60 15.95
N HIS A 373 27.76 0.67 14.64
CA HIS A 373 28.95 0.14 13.99
C HIS A 373 30.22 0.97 14.14
N GLN A 374 30.14 2.29 13.94
CA GLN A 374 31.35 3.11 13.85
C GLN A 374 31.80 3.65 15.20
N VAL A 375 30.89 3.69 16.19
CA VAL A 375 31.18 4.36 17.46
C VAL A 375 31.02 3.43 18.65
N LEU A 376 29.86 2.79 18.81
CA LEU A 376 29.58 1.95 19.99
C LEU A 376 30.37 0.64 19.97
N LEU A 377 30.25 -0.13 18.89
CA LEU A 377 30.90 -1.43 18.77
C LEU A 377 32.44 -1.35 18.91
N PRO A 378 33.15 -0.39 18.28
CA PRO A 378 34.60 -0.26 18.47
C PRO A 378 34.98 0.17 19.88
N LYS A 379 34.15 0.97 20.57
CA LYS A 379 34.39 1.38 21.96
C LYS A 379 34.18 0.19 22.91
N LEU A 380 33.09 -0.56 22.74
CA LEU A 380 32.80 -1.77 23.53
C LEU A 380 33.88 -2.82 23.33
N ARG A 381 34.29 -3.08 22.08
CA ARG A 381 35.38 -4.01 21.77
C ARG A 381 36.68 -3.60 22.47
N ARG A 382 37.08 -2.33 22.37
CA ARG A 382 38.27 -1.83 23.09
C ARG A 382 38.14 -1.98 24.60
N ALA A 383 36.96 -1.70 25.16
CA ALA A 383 36.71 -1.86 26.60
C ALA A 383 36.84 -3.33 27.03
N ILE A 384 36.29 -4.26 26.25
CA ILE A 384 36.41 -5.71 26.49
C ILE A 384 37.87 -6.17 26.35
N ASP A 385 38.60 -5.67 25.35
CA ASP A 385 40.00 -6.03 25.12
C ASP A 385 40.88 -5.62 26.30
N HIS A 386 40.68 -4.41 26.85
CA HIS A 386 41.43 -3.89 28.01
C HIS A 386 40.98 -4.47 29.34
N TRP A 387 39.71 -4.88 29.45
CA TRP A 387 39.16 -5.42 30.67
C TRP A 387 39.79 -6.78 31.03
N ASP A 388 40.19 -6.93 32.28
CA ASP A 388 40.73 -8.16 32.86
C ASP A 388 39.84 -8.64 34.03
N PRO A 389 39.18 -9.81 33.89
CA PRO A 389 38.31 -10.35 34.93
C PRO A 389 38.97 -10.59 36.30
N ARG A 390 40.30 -10.67 36.38
CA ARG A 390 41.02 -10.89 37.65
C ARG A 390 41.41 -9.60 38.37
N ARG A 391 41.59 -8.51 37.63
CA ARG A 391 42.20 -7.27 38.14
C ARG A 391 41.18 -6.15 38.30
N ASP A 392 40.17 -6.14 37.45
CA ASP A 392 39.20 -5.05 37.43
C ASP A 392 38.09 -5.27 38.47
N PRO A 393 37.77 -4.23 39.28
CA PRO A 393 36.76 -4.33 40.32
C PRO A 393 35.33 -4.36 39.75
N VAL A 394 35.13 -3.86 38.52
CA VAL A 394 33.82 -3.76 37.88
C VAL A 394 33.64 -4.93 36.92
N LYS A 395 32.59 -5.72 37.15
CA LYS A 395 32.23 -6.87 36.30
C LYS A 395 31.66 -6.38 34.95
N VAL A 396 31.99 -7.06 33.85
CA VAL A 396 31.60 -6.65 32.47
C VAL A 396 30.10 -6.49 32.30
N HIS A 397 29.32 -7.41 32.87
CA HIS A 397 27.88 -7.39 32.70
C HIS A 397 27.23 -6.08 33.19
N THR A 398 27.83 -5.41 34.17
CA THR A 398 27.27 -4.17 34.76
C THR A 398 27.21 -3.01 33.77
N TRP A 399 28.17 -2.93 32.84
CA TRP A 399 28.22 -1.88 31.82
C TRP A 399 27.86 -2.38 30.42
N LEU A 400 27.89 -3.70 30.17
CA LEU A 400 27.56 -4.27 28.87
C LEU A 400 26.08 -4.69 28.74
N HIS A 401 25.47 -5.27 29.78
CA HIS A 401 24.06 -5.70 29.71
C HIS A 401 23.06 -4.57 29.48
N PRO A 402 23.27 -3.35 30.02
CA PRO A 402 22.41 -2.21 29.69
C PRO A 402 22.30 -1.93 28.18
N TRP A 403 23.27 -2.34 27.36
CA TRP A 403 23.21 -2.18 25.90
C TRP A 403 22.44 -3.30 25.18
N LEU A 404 22.09 -4.41 25.85
CA LEU A 404 21.37 -5.54 25.26
C LEU A 404 20.02 -5.15 24.64
N PRO A 405 19.15 -4.36 25.30
CA PRO A 405 17.85 -4.00 24.71
C PRO A 405 17.97 -3.18 23.42
N VAL A 406 19.08 -2.45 23.24
CA VAL A 406 19.27 -1.52 22.12
C VAL A 406 20.08 -2.15 20.99
N MET A 407 21.11 -2.94 21.30
CA MET A 407 22.13 -3.39 20.34
C MET A 407 22.26 -4.92 20.21
N HIS A 408 21.27 -5.70 20.66
CA HIS A 408 21.37 -7.17 20.68
C HIS A 408 21.98 -7.77 19.40
N ASP A 409 21.45 -7.39 18.24
CA ASP A 409 21.85 -7.94 16.93
C ASP A 409 23.32 -7.67 16.54
N TRP A 410 23.94 -6.65 17.15
CA TRP A 410 25.31 -6.22 16.81
C TRP A 410 26.36 -6.75 17.78
N MET A 411 25.96 -7.32 18.91
CA MET A 411 26.87 -7.69 20.00
C MET A 411 27.35 -9.14 19.95
N ASP A 412 26.85 -9.95 19.03
CA ASP A 412 27.23 -11.37 18.89
C ASP A 412 28.73 -11.59 18.73
N GLU A 413 29.42 -10.67 18.05
CA GLU A 413 30.88 -10.74 17.89
C GLU A 413 31.64 -10.55 19.21
N LEU A 414 31.07 -9.84 20.19
CA LEU A 414 31.72 -9.51 21.45
C LEU A 414 31.74 -10.71 22.42
N TRP A 415 30.76 -11.61 22.33
CA TRP A 415 30.61 -12.74 23.27
C TRP A 415 31.80 -13.70 23.23
N THR A 416 32.38 -13.93 22.05
CA THR A 416 33.52 -14.83 21.87
C THR A 416 34.74 -14.41 22.71
N SER A 417 35.06 -13.10 22.70
CA SER A 417 36.21 -12.56 23.43
C SER A 417 36.02 -12.63 24.94
N ILE A 418 34.79 -12.39 25.40
CA ILE A 418 34.42 -12.48 26.83
C ILE A 418 34.50 -13.93 27.31
N ARG A 419 33.93 -14.88 26.55
CA ARG A 419 34.01 -16.32 26.85
C ARG A 419 35.44 -16.81 26.92
N HIS A 420 36.31 -16.37 26.00
CA HIS A 420 37.72 -16.74 26.03
C HIS A 420 38.42 -16.23 27.31
N LYS A 421 38.20 -14.96 27.68
CA LYS A 421 38.74 -14.39 28.93
C LYS A 421 38.23 -15.13 30.16
N TYR A 422 36.94 -15.46 30.22
CA TYR A 422 36.39 -16.27 31.31
C TYR A 422 36.99 -17.67 31.36
N ALA A 423 37.11 -18.37 30.23
CA ALA A 423 37.73 -19.69 30.18
C ALA A 423 39.17 -19.66 30.72
N VAL A 424 39.97 -18.66 30.34
CA VAL A 424 41.35 -18.48 30.86
C VAL A 424 41.36 -18.20 32.36
N VAL A 425 40.41 -17.41 32.87
CA VAL A 425 40.31 -17.15 34.31
C VAL A 425 39.94 -18.41 35.08
N LEU A 426 38.97 -19.17 34.57
CA LEU A 426 38.44 -20.37 35.18
C LEU A 426 39.39 -21.58 35.12
N GLN A 427 40.43 -21.58 34.29
CA GLN A 427 41.46 -22.63 34.28
C GLN A 427 42.12 -22.83 35.66
N ASN A 428 42.33 -21.74 36.40
CA ASN A 428 42.95 -21.75 37.73
C ASN A 428 41.93 -21.55 38.86
N TRP A 429 40.63 -21.59 38.54
CA TRP A 429 39.59 -21.42 39.53
C TRP A 429 39.43 -22.67 40.41
N HIS A 430 39.05 -22.44 41.65
CA HIS A 430 38.78 -23.46 42.65
C HIS A 430 37.32 -23.37 43.11
N PRO A 431 36.59 -24.49 43.27
CA PRO A 431 35.17 -24.48 43.65
C PRO A 431 34.81 -23.76 44.96
N SER A 432 35.78 -23.57 45.85
CA SER A 432 35.60 -22.78 47.08
C SER A 432 35.37 -21.29 46.85
N ASP A 433 35.69 -20.77 45.66
CA ASP A 433 35.52 -19.38 45.30
C ASP A 433 34.15 -19.16 44.64
N THR A 434 33.23 -18.53 45.39
CA THR A 434 31.87 -18.21 44.94
C THR A 434 31.82 -17.11 43.87
N SER A 435 32.90 -16.35 43.68
CA SER A 435 32.93 -15.21 42.76
C SER A 435 32.70 -15.63 41.30
N ALA A 436 33.08 -16.85 40.92
CA ALA A 436 32.87 -17.39 39.58
C ALA A 436 31.38 -17.59 39.26
N LEU A 437 30.59 -18.02 40.24
CA LEU A 437 29.14 -18.16 40.10
C LEU A 437 28.51 -16.77 39.89
N ASP A 438 28.84 -15.80 40.74
CA ASP A 438 28.35 -14.41 40.62
C ASP A 438 28.83 -13.69 39.34
N MET A 439 29.86 -14.21 38.70
CA MET A 439 30.41 -13.69 37.45
C MET A 439 29.64 -14.24 36.24
N LEU A 440 29.29 -15.53 36.27
CA LEU A 440 28.64 -16.23 35.16
C LEU A 440 27.11 -16.13 35.20
N LEU A 441 26.49 -16.05 36.39
CA LEU A 441 25.03 -16.05 36.55
C LEU A 441 24.31 -14.99 35.70
N PRO A 442 24.79 -13.73 35.61
CA PRO A 442 24.15 -12.73 34.77
C PRO A 442 24.10 -13.08 33.27
N TRP A 443 24.99 -13.96 32.80
CA TRP A 443 25.08 -14.35 31.39
C TRP A 443 24.08 -15.43 30.99
N GLN A 444 23.33 -15.95 31.96
CA GLN A 444 22.25 -16.89 31.72
C GLN A 444 21.15 -16.20 30.90
N GLY A 445 20.92 -16.68 29.67
CA GLY A 445 19.99 -16.07 28.72
C GLY A 445 20.59 -15.02 27.78
N VAL A 446 21.84 -14.60 28.00
CA VAL A 446 22.58 -13.72 27.07
C VAL A 446 23.43 -14.56 26.11
N PHE A 447 24.17 -15.54 26.63
CA PHE A 447 24.87 -16.50 25.79
C PHE A 447 23.92 -17.52 25.20
N GLN A 448 24.24 -17.98 23.99
CA GLN A 448 23.57 -19.14 23.40
C GLN A 448 23.75 -20.35 24.33
N SER A 449 22.71 -21.17 24.48
CA SER A 449 22.72 -22.33 25.39
C SER A 449 23.91 -23.26 25.13
N VAL A 450 24.19 -23.55 23.86
CA VAL A 450 25.33 -24.39 23.42
C VAL A 450 26.67 -23.82 23.88
N ASP A 451 26.83 -22.50 23.75
CA ASP A 451 28.06 -21.81 24.14
C ASP A 451 28.25 -21.80 25.66
N MET A 452 27.17 -21.62 26.41
CA MET A 452 27.19 -21.68 27.87
C MET A 452 27.51 -23.10 28.37
N ASP A 453 26.85 -24.11 27.82
CA ASP A 453 27.07 -25.52 28.16
C ASP A 453 28.51 -25.94 27.85
N SER A 454 29.07 -25.47 26.72
CA SER A 454 30.46 -25.74 26.36
C SER A 454 31.46 -25.14 27.36
N LEU A 455 31.18 -23.94 27.88
CA LEU A 455 32.02 -23.27 28.87
C LEU A 455 31.93 -23.99 30.23
N LEU A 456 30.71 -24.35 30.65
CA LEU A 456 30.49 -25.11 31.90
C LEU A 456 31.17 -26.48 31.84
N THR A 457 31.00 -27.21 30.73
CA THR A 457 31.57 -28.56 30.55
C THR A 457 33.10 -28.55 30.46
N SER A 458 33.69 -27.52 29.86
CA SER A 458 35.15 -27.41 29.73
C SER A 458 35.84 -26.89 30.99
N SER A 459 35.21 -25.94 31.71
CA SER A 459 35.89 -25.13 32.73
C SER A 459 35.40 -25.39 34.15
N ILE A 460 34.09 -25.65 34.35
CA ILE A 460 33.48 -25.78 35.69
C ILE A 460 33.34 -27.25 36.09
N ILE A 461 32.70 -28.07 35.25
CA ILE A 461 32.40 -29.49 35.55
C ILE A 461 33.66 -30.26 35.95
N PRO A 462 34.80 -30.20 35.21
CA PRO A 462 36.00 -30.96 35.58
C PRO A 462 36.59 -30.56 36.93
N LYS A 463 36.42 -29.30 37.33
CA LYS A 463 36.90 -28.78 38.63
C LYS A 463 36.02 -29.23 39.77
N LEU A 464 34.70 -29.22 39.57
CA LEU A 464 33.73 -29.78 40.51
C LEU A 464 33.95 -31.29 40.69
N THR A 465 34.16 -32.03 39.59
CA THR A 465 34.53 -33.45 39.63
C THR A 465 35.83 -33.65 40.41
N MET A 466 36.86 -32.84 40.15
CA MET A 466 38.15 -32.95 40.85
C MET A 466 38.02 -32.68 42.36
N ALA A 467 37.27 -31.64 42.75
CA ALA A 467 37.01 -31.34 44.16
C ALA A 467 36.26 -32.48 44.86
N LEU A 468 35.23 -33.05 44.22
CA LEU A 468 34.55 -34.26 44.75
C LEU A 468 35.45 -35.50 44.73
N ARG A 469 36.40 -35.61 43.82
CA ARG A 469 37.29 -36.77 43.75
C ARG A 469 38.41 -36.71 44.78
N VAL A 470 39.02 -35.55 44.98
CA VAL A 470 40.25 -35.41 45.76
C VAL A 470 40.00 -34.85 47.16
N GLU A 471 39.09 -33.89 47.30
CA GLU A 471 38.90 -33.16 48.56
C GLU A 471 37.71 -33.68 49.37
N PHE A 472 36.76 -34.34 48.71
CA PHE A 472 35.68 -35.01 49.42
C PHE A 472 36.18 -36.31 50.05
N GLU A 473 36.41 -36.24 51.35
CA GLU A 473 36.68 -37.39 52.22
C GLU A 473 35.53 -37.55 53.22
N VAL A 474 34.95 -38.75 53.25
CA VAL A 474 34.03 -39.15 54.30
C VAL A 474 34.86 -39.91 55.33
N ASN A 475 35.20 -39.27 56.46
CA ASN A 475 36.06 -39.89 57.47
C ASN A 475 35.23 -40.40 58.67
N PRO A 476 35.33 -41.69 59.06
CA PRO A 476 34.52 -42.26 60.14
C PRO A 476 35.04 -41.96 61.56
N GLN A 477 36.29 -41.52 61.74
CA GLN A 477 36.89 -41.29 63.07
C GLN A 477 36.86 -39.83 63.57
N GLN A 478 36.37 -38.89 62.77
CA GLN A 478 36.21 -37.48 63.15
C GLN A 478 34.73 -37.06 63.18
N GLN A 479 33.85 -38.00 63.55
CA GLN A 479 32.40 -37.77 63.69
C GLN A 479 32.02 -37.48 65.14
N ASP A 480 32.84 -36.72 65.87
CA ASP A 480 32.30 -36.04 67.05
C ASP A 480 31.19 -35.11 66.55
N LEU A 481 29.96 -35.39 66.99
CA LEU A 481 28.73 -34.61 66.76
C LEU A 481 28.80 -33.16 67.31
N GLY A 482 29.99 -32.59 67.40
CA GLY A 482 30.22 -31.17 67.61
C GLY A 482 29.98 -30.41 66.31
N LYS A 483 29.03 -29.48 66.37
CA LYS A 483 28.55 -28.49 65.37
C LYS A 483 29.60 -27.75 64.53
N TYR A 484 30.89 -28.01 64.74
CA TYR A 484 32.02 -27.27 64.17
C TYR A 484 33.06 -28.16 63.44
N CYS A 485 32.98 -29.50 63.52
CA CYS A 485 33.93 -30.41 62.83
C CYS A 485 33.41 -30.93 61.48
N CYS A 486 32.09 -31.04 61.30
CA CYS A 486 31.44 -31.48 60.06
C CYS A 486 31.43 -30.43 58.94
N ALA A 487 31.73 -29.15 59.26
CA ALA A 487 31.72 -28.08 58.27
C ALA A 487 32.77 -28.27 57.16
N HIS A 488 33.96 -28.79 57.47
CA HIS A 488 35.03 -28.94 56.47
C HIS A 488 34.81 -30.13 55.52
N GLN A 489 34.13 -31.20 55.98
CA GLN A 489 33.88 -32.41 55.18
C GLN A 489 32.76 -32.25 54.14
N ILE A 490 31.80 -31.35 54.40
CA ILE A 490 30.64 -31.11 53.53
C ILE A 490 30.94 -30.00 52.51
N THR A 491 31.98 -29.20 52.73
CA THR A 491 32.33 -28.07 51.85
C THR A 491 32.43 -28.43 50.36
N PRO A 492 33.02 -29.56 49.91
CA PRO A 492 33.06 -29.88 48.49
C PRO A 492 31.69 -30.21 47.90
N LEU A 493 30.78 -30.76 48.73
CA LEU A 493 29.41 -31.04 48.33
C LEU A 493 28.59 -29.75 48.22
N GLU A 494 28.74 -28.84 49.19
CA GLU A 494 28.11 -27.51 49.16
C GLU A 494 28.53 -26.72 47.92
N TRP A 495 29.80 -26.79 47.52
CA TRP A 495 30.26 -26.15 46.31
C TRP A 495 29.54 -26.69 45.08
N VAL A 496 29.37 -28.00 44.93
CA VAL A 496 28.63 -28.57 43.79
C VAL A 496 27.15 -28.17 43.79
N LEU A 497 26.52 -28.18 44.96
CA LEU A 497 25.12 -27.80 45.10
C LEU A 497 24.89 -26.30 44.82
N ALA A 498 25.86 -25.44 45.11
CA ALA A 498 25.78 -24.01 44.79
C ALA A 498 25.64 -23.72 43.28
N TRP A 499 26.02 -24.66 42.41
CA TRP A 499 25.91 -24.52 40.95
C TRP A 499 24.57 -24.99 40.36
N GLN A 500 23.60 -25.41 41.19
CA GLN A 500 22.22 -25.73 40.78
C GLN A 500 21.55 -24.71 39.84
N PRO A 501 21.66 -23.37 40.02
CA PRO A 501 20.98 -22.44 39.11
C PRO A 501 21.55 -22.41 37.68
N MET A 502 22.78 -22.87 37.46
CA MET A 502 23.43 -22.88 36.14
C MET A 502 23.60 -24.29 35.54
N LEU A 503 23.71 -25.33 36.36
CA LEU A 503 23.87 -26.71 35.90
C LEU A 503 22.54 -27.44 35.89
N SER A 504 22.32 -28.29 34.88
CA SER A 504 21.14 -29.14 34.86
C SER A 504 21.13 -30.12 36.03
N THR A 505 19.95 -30.40 36.60
CA THR A 505 19.76 -31.39 37.66
C THR A 505 20.33 -32.75 37.26
N THR A 506 20.24 -33.11 35.97
CA THR A 506 20.82 -34.33 35.41
C THR A 506 22.34 -34.37 35.53
N THR A 507 23.02 -33.25 35.24
CA THR A 507 24.48 -33.13 35.33
C THR A 507 24.95 -33.24 36.77
N ILE A 508 24.27 -32.58 37.71
CA ILE A 508 24.59 -32.67 39.14
C ILE A 508 24.35 -34.11 39.64
N ALA A 509 23.22 -34.72 39.27
CA ALA A 509 22.94 -36.10 39.64
C ALA A 509 23.98 -37.09 39.09
N GLN A 510 24.50 -36.86 37.88
CA GLN A 510 25.60 -37.64 37.30
C GLN A 510 26.90 -37.50 38.08
N LEU A 511 27.27 -36.28 38.47
CA LEU A 511 28.46 -36.02 39.28
C LEU A 511 28.38 -36.71 40.65
N LEU A 512 27.20 -36.65 41.29
CA LEU A 512 26.96 -37.31 42.57
C LEU A 512 27.01 -38.84 42.43
N GLU A 513 26.37 -39.40 41.41
CA GLU A 513 26.40 -40.84 41.10
C GLU A 513 27.83 -41.37 40.94
N GLN A 514 28.71 -40.60 40.31
CA GLN A 514 30.07 -41.04 39.96
C GLN A 514 31.10 -40.82 41.06
N GLU A 515 31.06 -39.69 41.77
CA GLU A 515 32.15 -39.31 42.70
C GLU A 515 31.70 -39.29 44.17
N PHE A 516 30.42 -39.02 44.48
CA PHE A 516 29.91 -39.00 45.86
C PHE A 516 29.47 -40.39 46.34
N PHE A 517 28.53 -41.03 45.62
CA PHE A 517 27.90 -42.27 46.08
C PHE A 517 28.86 -43.45 46.25
N PRO A 518 29.89 -43.67 45.40
CA PRO A 518 30.82 -44.78 45.60
C PRO A 518 31.57 -44.68 46.93
N LYS A 519 32.09 -43.49 47.27
CA LYS A 519 32.79 -43.23 48.54
C LYS A 519 31.86 -43.35 49.74
N TRP A 520 30.65 -42.81 49.61
CA TRP A 520 29.64 -42.86 50.66
C TRP A 520 29.17 -44.29 50.94
N LEU A 521 28.94 -45.10 49.89
CA LEU A 521 28.56 -46.52 50.01
C LEU A 521 29.72 -47.38 50.54
N GLU A 522 30.95 -47.14 50.11
CA GLU A 522 32.13 -47.84 50.62
C GLU A 522 32.29 -47.64 52.12
N LEU A 523 32.19 -46.40 52.60
CA LEU A 523 32.24 -46.10 54.02
C LEU A 523 31.08 -46.73 54.79
N LEU A 524 29.86 -46.67 54.26
CA LEU A 524 28.71 -47.34 54.87
C LEU A 524 28.97 -48.84 54.99
N SER A 525 29.51 -49.47 53.94
CA SER A 525 29.84 -50.91 53.96
C SER A 525 30.92 -51.25 54.98
N LEU A 526 31.96 -50.42 55.12
CA LEU A 526 33.04 -50.59 56.09
C LEU A 526 32.53 -50.41 57.53
N TRP A 527 31.67 -49.41 57.76
CA TRP A 527 31.06 -49.18 59.07
C TRP A 527 30.14 -50.33 59.48
N LEU A 528 29.38 -50.89 58.54
CA LEU A 528 28.51 -52.04 58.77
C LEU A 528 29.28 -53.34 59.10
N GLN A 529 30.51 -53.50 58.61
CA GLN A 529 31.35 -54.69 58.88
C GLN A 529 31.95 -54.75 60.29
N GLY A 530 32.06 -53.63 61.01
CA GLY A 530 32.78 -53.55 62.28
C GLY A 530 32.00 -53.96 63.55
N LYS A 531 30.66 -53.92 63.52
CA LYS A 531 29.66 -53.83 64.63
C LYS A 531 29.16 -52.39 64.90
N PRO A 532 28.35 -51.82 64.01
CA PRO A 532 27.81 -50.47 64.16
C PRO A 532 26.64 -50.39 65.16
N ASN A 533 26.36 -49.18 65.66
CA ASN A 533 25.09 -48.84 66.29
C ASN A 533 24.08 -48.47 65.18
N TYR A 534 23.03 -49.28 65.00
CA TYR A 534 22.07 -49.09 63.91
C TYR A 534 21.27 -47.77 63.99
N ASP A 535 21.06 -47.23 65.20
CA ASP A 535 20.39 -45.95 65.39
C ASP A 535 21.25 -44.80 64.84
N GLU A 536 22.56 -44.80 65.14
CA GLU A 536 23.53 -43.83 64.62
C GLU A 536 23.68 -43.92 63.09
N VAL A 537 23.68 -45.13 62.53
CA VAL A 537 23.72 -45.33 61.07
C VAL A 537 22.47 -44.77 60.39
N THR A 538 21.31 -44.92 61.02
CA THR A 538 20.03 -44.40 60.51
C THR A 538 19.98 -42.87 60.57
N GLU A 539 20.42 -42.26 61.67
CA GLU A 539 20.53 -40.80 61.79
C GLU A 539 21.52 -40.23 60.78
N TRP A 540 22.66 -40.89 60.57
CA TRP A 540 23.66 -40.51 59.56
C TRP A 540 23.10 -40.60 58.13
N TYR A 541 22.40 -41.68 57.79
CA TYR A 541 21.73 -41.83 56.50
C TYR A 541 20.73 -40.68 56.25
N MET A 542 19.89 -40.38 57.24
CA MET A 542 18.89 -39.32 57.15
C MET A 542 19.54 -37.94 57.04
N TYR A 543 20.64 -37.70 57.76
CA TYR A 543 21.41 -36.47 57.67
C TYR A 543 21.89 -36.23 56.23
N TRP A 544 22.60 -37.18 55.62
CA TRP A 544 23.09 -37.04 54.24
C TRP A 544 21.96 -36.91 53.23
N LYS A 545 20.87 -37.65 53.40
CA LYS A 545 19.70 -37.55 52.51
C LYS A 545 19.01 -36.19 52.57
N ASN A 546 19.02 -35.54 53.73
CA ASN A 546 18.39 -34.24 53.95
C ASN A 546 19.28 -33.06 53.57
N LEU A 547 20.59 -33.28 53.32
CA LEU A 547 21.49 -32.24 52.79
C LEU A 547 21.20 -31.87 51.33
N PHE A 548 20.59 -32.77 50.56
CA PHE A 548 20.28 -32.53 49.15
C PHE A 548 18.98 -31.74 48.99
N PRO A 549 18.96 -30.68 48.16
CA PRO A 549 17.73 -30.01 47.74
C PRO A 549 16.71 -30.98 47.16
N GLU A 550 15.41 -30.69 47.31
CA GLU A 550 14.34 -31.61 46.94
C GLU A 550 14.41 -32.05 45.47
N GLU A 551 14.68 -31.10 44.57
CA GLU A 551 14.82 -31.31 43.12
C GLU A 551 15.91 -32.33 42.76
N ILE A 552 17.03 -32.32 43.50
CA ILE A 552 18.15 -33.24 43.27
C ILE A 552 17.87 -34.59 43.96
N ARG A 553 17.28 -34.56 45.16
CA ARG A 553 16.92 -35.74 45.95
C ARG A 553 15.88 -36.61 45.24
N GLU A 554 14.95 -36.01 44.50
CA GLU A 554 13.93 -36.72 43.75
C GLU A 554 14.42 -37.33 42.44
N HIS A 555 15.61 -36.92 41.97
CA HIS A 555 16.16 -37.40 40.72
C HIS A 555 16.43 -38.94 40.78
N PRO A 556 16.03 -39.73 39.76
CA PRO A 556 16.12 -41.20 39.80
C PRO A 556 17.51 -41.76 40.13
N ARG A 557 18.58 -41.14 39.60
CA ARG A 557 19.97 -41.55 39.85
C ARG A 557 20.39 -41.37 41.32
N VAL A 558 19.95 -40.28 41.94
CA VAL A 558 20.25 -39.97 43.35
C VAL A 558 19.45 -40.89 44.25
N GLN A 559 18.17 -41.13 43.91
CA GLN A 559 17.35 -42.12 44.60
C GLN A 559 17.95 -43.53 44.54
N ASP A 560 18.48 -43.95 43.39
CA ASP A 560 19.12 -45.25 43.24
C ASP A 560 20.35 -45.39 44.14
N GLY A 561 21.20 -44.36 44.22
CA GLY A 561 22.34 -44.33 45.14
C GLY A 561 21.92 -44.50 46.61
N PHE A 562 20.86 -43.80 47.03
CA PHE A 562 20.30 -43.94 48.38
C PHE A 562 19.58 -45.26 48.63
N ARG A 563 18.96 -45.87 47.61
CA ARG A 563 18.34 -47.20 47.69
C ARG A 563 19.40 -48.28 47.89
N ARG A 564 20.51 -48.22 47.15
CA ARG A 564 21.65 -49.14 47.35
C ARG A 564 22.21 -49.07 48.78
N GLY A 565 22.26 -47.88 49.37
CA GLY A 565 22.64 -47.72 50.78
C GLY A 565 21.68 -48.39 51.74
N LEU A 566 20.36 -48.24 51.53
CA LEU A 566 19.34 -48.93 52.32
C LEU A 566 19.41 -50.45 52.15
N ASP A 567 19.62 -50.94 50.94
CA ASP A 567 19.76 -52.38 50.67
C ASP A 567 20.96 -52.97 51.41
N LEU A 568 22.09 -52.26 51.47
CA LEU A 568 23.26 -52.67 52.26
C LEU A 568 22.96 -52.73 53.76
N MET A 569 22.23 -51.74 54.31
CA MET A 569 21.80 -51.77 55.71
C MET A 569 20.88 -52.96 55.98
N ASN A 570 19.89 -53.20 55.11
CA ASN A 570 18.94 -54.31 55.25
C ASN A 570 19.61 -55.69 55.16
N GLN A 571 20.61 -55.85 54.29
CA GLN A 571 21.37 -57.10 54.13
C GLN A 571 22.23 -57.47 55.34
N MET A 572 22.63 -56.49 56.17
CA MET A 572 23.47 -56.72 57.35
C MET A 572 22.66 -56.86 58.65
N ILE A 573 21.40 -56.41 58.65
CA ILE A 573 20.42 -56.56 59.75
C ILE A 573 19.71 -57.92 59.68
N ALA A 574 19.51 -58.46 58.46
CA ALA A 574 18.96 -59.79 58.20
C ALA A 574 20.02 -60.89 58.44
#